data_AF-A0A9C8L8V6-F1
#
_entry.id   AF-A0A9C8L8V6-F1
#
_cell.length_a   1.000
_cell.length_b   1.000
_cell.length_c   1.000
_cell.angle_alpha   90.00
_cell.angle_beta   90.00
_cell.angle_gamma   90.00
#
_symmetry.space_group_name_H-M   'P 1'
#
loop_
_entity.id
_entity.type
_entity.pdbx_description
1 polymer ?
#
loop_
_entity_poly.entity_id
_entity_poly.type
_entity_poly.pdbx_seq_one_letter_code
_entity_poly.pdbx_strand_id
1 'polypeptide(L)'
;VGPYQGAVACQVLKGRGVCLHAVQTKQPVVVPDVAQFPGHIACDARSKSEIVLPVMKGDAVLAVLDVDSDKLAQFDEDDVAPLAQILTLLQPYH
;
A
#
# COMPACT_ATOMS: atom_id res chain seq x y z
N VAL A 1 -6.61 -7.55 -11.31
CA VAL A 1 -5.69 -7.78 -10.18
C VAL A 1 -4.46 -8.48 -10.72
N GLY A 2 -3.26 -7.96 -10.44
CA GLY A 2 -1.98 -8.58 -10.83
C GLY A 2 -1.63 -9.78 -9.94
N PRO A 3 -0.36 -10.20 -9.84
CA PRO A 3 0.05 -11.23 -8.89
C PRO A 3 -0.41 -10.86 -7.46
N TYR A 4 -1.04 -11.82 -6.76
CA TYR A 4 -1.77 -11.54 -5.52
C TYR A 4 -1.67 -12.67 -4.48
N GLN A 5 -1.41 -12.24 -3.23
CA GLN A 5 -1.12 -12.97 -1.98
C GLN A 5 -2.16 -12.91 -0.83
N GLY A 6 -3.40 -13.42 -0.88
CA GLY A 6 -4.27 -13.36 0.33
C GLY A 6 -5.80 -13.38 0.13
N ALA A 7 -6.56 -12.65 0.97
CA ALA A 7 -7.99 -12.37 0.76
C ALA A 7 -8.23 -11.10 -0.06
N VAL A 8 -8.98 -11.21 -1.17
CA VAL A 8 -9.16 -10.19 -2.23
C VAL A 8 -8.98 -8.74 -1.75
N ALA A 9 -7.85 -8.13 -2.12
CA ALA A 9 -7.62 -6.70 -1.95
C ALA A 9 -8.58 -5.88 -2.82
N CYS A 10 -8.70 -4.58 -2.52
CA CYS A 10 -9.55 -3.67 -3.27
C CYS A 10 -9.25 -3.71 -4.79
N GLN A 11 -10.26 -4.09 -5.59
CA GLN A 11 -10.07 -4.29 -7.03
C GLN A 11 -10.18 -3.00 -7.84
N VAL A 12 -10.76 -1.94 -7.27
CA VAL A 12 -10.87 -0.64 -7.92
C VAL A 12 -10.63 0.46 -6.89
N LEU A 13 -9.64 1.31 -7.13
CA LEU A 13 -9.44 2.53 -6.35
C LEU A 13 -10.55 3.53 -6.70
N LYS A 14 -11.58 3.63 -5.87
CA LYS A 14 -12.62 4.67 -5.96
C LYS A 14 -12.74 5.39 -4.62
N GLY A 15 -12.63 6.72 -4.63
CA GLY A 15 -12.95 7.54 -3.46
C GLY A 15 -11.75 7.92 -2.60
N ARG A 16 -11.56 7.25 -1.46
CA ARG A 16 -10.59 7.56 -0.38
C ARG A 16 -9.95 6.25 0.12
N GLY A 17 -8.86 6.31 0.89
CA GLY A 17 -8.19 5.12 1.44
C GLY A 17 -6.67 5.18 1.29
N VAL A 18 -5.95 4.30 1.99
CA VAL A 18 -4.49 4.33 2.12
C VAL A 18 -3.80 4.14 0.77
N CYS A 19 -4.19 3.11 0.01
CA CYS A 19 -3.72 2.89 -1.36
C CYS A 19 -3.87 4.11 -2.28
N LEU A 20 -5.04 4.74 -2.29
CA LEU A 20 -5.27 5.91 -3.13
C LEU A 20 -4.50 7.15 -2.63
N HIS A 21 -4.31 7.27 -1.32
CA HIS A 21 -3.47 8.31 -0.73
C HIS A 21 -2.03 8.19 -1.26
N ALA A 22 -1.44 6.99 -1.22
CA ALA A 22 -0.11 6.73 -1.76
C ALA A 22 0.02 7.08 -3.25
N VAL A 23 -1.00 6.76 -4.06
CA VAL A 23 -1.04 7.13 -5.49
C VAL A 23 -1.08 8.65 -5.67
N GLN A 24 -1.88 9.38 -4.89
CA GLN A 24 -2.06 10.83 -5.02
C GLN A 24 -0.83 11.60 -4.54
N THR A 25 -0.21 11.18 -3.44
CA THR A 25 0.97 11.84 -2.88
C THR A 25 2.26 11.41 -3.57
N LYS A 26 2.25 10.26 -4.25
CA LYS A 26 3.44 9.60 -4.81
C LYS A 26 4.49 9.32 -3.73
N GLN A 27 4.03 9.01 -2.51
CA GLN A 27 4.88 8.72 -1.36
C GLN A 27 4.45 7.40 -0.70
N PRO A 28 5.38 6.69 -0.04
CA PRO A 28 5.03 5.63 0.90
C PRO A 28 4.09 6.12 1.99
N VAL A 29 3.25 5.22 2.50
CA VAL A 29 2.30 5.51 3.59
C VAL A 29 2.35 4.37 4.58
N VAL A 30 2.65 4.69 5.83
CA VAL A 30 2.65 3.74 6.94
C VAL A 30 1.48 4.07 7.86
N VAL A 31 0.60 3.10 8.08
CA VAL A 31 -0.63 3.30 8.87
C VAL A 31 -0.64 2.30 10.03
N PRO A 32 -0.35 2.75 11.27
CA PRO A 32 -0.31 1.85 12.43
C PRO A 32 -1.70 1.39 12.89
N ASP A 33 -2.74 2.15 12.56
CA ASP A 33 -4.14 1.80 12.78
C ASP A 33 -5.01 2.30 11.62
N VAL A 34 -5.43 1.39 10.73
CA VAL A 34 -6.24 1.73 9.55
C VAL A 34 -7.60 2.30 9.93
N ALA A 35 -8.16 1.92 11.08
CA ALA A 35 -9.44 2.44 11.56
C ALA A 35 -9.36 3.94 11.91
N GLN A 36 -8.16 4.45 12.22
CA GLN A 36 -7.92 5.86 12.51
C GLN A 36 -7.52 6.68 11.27
N PHE A 37 -7.27 6.03 10.13
CA PHE A 37 -6.85 6.73 8.92
C PHE A 37 -7.99 7.57 8.32
N PRO A 38 -7.79 8.88 8.07
CA PRO A 38 -8.84 9.74 7.51
C PRO A 38 -9.35 9.25 6.16
N GLY A 39 -10.65 8.97 6.08
CA GLY A 39 -11.25 8.44 4.84
C GLY A 39 -10.96 6.96 4.60
N HIS A 40 -10.64 6.20 5.65
CA HIS A 40 -10.51 4.74 5.60
C HIS A 40 -11.73 4.09 4.94
N ILE A 41 -11.44 3.23 3.96
CA ILE A 41 -12.37 2.28 3.37
C ILE A 41 -11.76 0.91 3.63
N ALA A 42 -12.34 0.13 4.55
CA ALA A 42 -11.84 -1.20 4.85
C ALA A 42 -12.02 -2.11 3.63
N CYS A 43 -10.90 -2.44 2.97
CA CYS A 43 -10.88 -3.39 1.85
C CYS A 43 -10.93 -4.84 2.38
N ASP A 44 -10.21 -5.13 3.48
CA ASP A 44 -10.33 -6.34 4.30
C ASP A 44 -10.69 -5.93 5.74
N ALA A 45 -11.77 -6.49 6.29
CA ALA A 45 -12.22 -6.20 7.65
C ALA A 45 -11.24 -6.66 8.75
N ARG A 46 -10.24 -7.48 8.41
CA ARG A 46 -9.23 -7.98 9.34
C ARG A 46 -7.98 -7.09 9.38
N SER A 47 -7.76 -6.23 8.39
CA SER A 47 -6.60 -5.34 8.38
C SER A 47 -6.71 -4.34 9.53
N LYS A 48 -5.63 -4.21 10.28
CA LYS A 48 -5.46 -3.30 11.42
C LYS A 48 -4.32 -2.32 11.18
N SER A 49 -3.28 -2.71 10.47
CA SER A 49 -2.23 -1.80 9.99
C SER A 49 -1.88 -2.12 8.55
N GLU A 50 -1.47 -1.11 7.80
CA GLU A 50 -1.19 -1.21 6.36
C GLU A 50 0.08 -0.41 6.04
N ILE A 51 0.92 -0.93 5.16
CA ILE A 51 2.01 -0.18 4.53
C ILE A 51 1.85 -0.24 3.02
N VAL A 52 1.84 0.94 2.39
CA VAL A 52 1.66 1.08 0.94
C VAL A 52 2.83 1.82 0.33
N LEU A 53 3.43 1.25 -0.72
CA LEU A 53 4.48 1.90 -1.50
C LEU A 53 4.05 2.06 -2.97
N PRO A 54 4.17 3.27 -3.56
CA PRO A 54 3.90 3.46 -4.97
C PRO A 54 5.01 2.86 -5.85
N VAL A 55 4.63 2.17 -6.92
CA VAL A 55 5.55 1.71 -7.97
C VAL A 55 5.60 2.76 -9.08
N MET A 56 6.73 3.43 -9.22
CA MET A 56 6.92 4.59 -10.09
C MET A 56 7.47 4.18 -11.47
N LYS A 57 6.99 4.86 -12.53
CA LYS A 57 7.65 4.92 -13.85
C LYS A 57 7.71 6.36 -14.30
N GLY A 58 8.89 6.97 -14.21
CA GLY A 58 9.03 8.42 -14.29
C GLY A 58 8.16 9.10 -13.21
N ASP A 59 7.35 10.08 -13.62
CA ASP A 59 6.44 10.77 -12.70
C ASP A 59 5.09 10.07 -12.50
N ALA A 60 4.84 8.93 -13.15
CA ALA A 60 3.58 8.22 -13.07
C ALA A 60 3.64 7.06 -12.05
N VAL A 61 2.58 6.90 -11.25
CA VAL A 61 2.37 5.71 -10.42
C VAL A 61 1.70 4.65 -11.29
N LEU A 62 2.35 3.51 -11.50
CA LEU A 62 1.80 2.41 -12.31
C LEU A 62 1.02 1.40 -11.49
N ALA A 63 1.44 1.18 -10.26
CA ALA A 63 0.87 0.25 -9.31
C ALA A 63 1.21 0.70 -7.89
N VAL A 64 0.66 0.01 -6.91
CA VAL A 64 1.09 0.10 -5.52
C VAL A 64 1.45 -1.30 -5.03
N LEU A 65 2.43 -1.38 -4.16
CA LEU A 65 2.58 -2.47 -3.22
C LEU A 65 1.71 -2.15 -2.02
N ASP A 66 0.82 -3.07 -1.68
CA ASP A 66 -0.12 -2.96 -0.57
C ASP A 66 0.10 -4.18 0.34
N VAL A 67 0.43 -3.94 1.60
CA VAL A 67 0.70 -4.99 2.59
C VAL A 67 -0.09 -4.69 3.86
N ASP A 68 -1.04 -5.58 4.15
CA ASP A 68 -1.90 -5.53 5.33
C ASP A 68 -1.38 -6.41 6.47
N SER A 69 -1.79 -6.09 7.70
CA SER A 69 -1.62 -6.94 8.88
C SER A 69 -2.86 -6.99 9.76
N ASP A 70 -3.12 -8.12 10.42
CA ASP A 70 -4.16 -8.28 11.44
C ASP A 70 -3.73 -7.78 12.84
N LYS A 71 -2.52 -7.22 12.93
CA LYS A 71 -1.95 -6.58 14.13
C LYS A 71 -1.88 -5.06 13.93
N LEU A 72 -2.00 -4.33 15.03
CA LEU A 72 -1.76 -2.88 15.03
C LEU A 72 -0.26 -2.61 14.99
N ALA A 73 0.14 -1.53 14.32
CA ALA A 73 1.51 -1.06 14.22
C ALA A 73 2.51 -2.17 13.84
N GLN A 74 2.12 -3.06 12.91
CA GLN A 74 3.01 -4.12 12.41
C GLN A 74 4.16 -3.56 11.56
N PHE A 75 3.97 -2.36 11.02
CA PHE A 75 4.92 -1.68 10.15
C PHE A 75 5.32 -0.34 10.74
N ASP A 76 6.55 0.08 10.45
CA ASP A 76 7.07 1.42 10.73
C ASP A 76 7.85 1.99 9.54
N GLU A 77 8.50 3.13 9.74
CA GLU A 77 9.27 3.80 8.68
C GLU A 77 10.54 3.01 8.28
N ASP A 78 11.07 2.16 9.15
CA ASP A 78 12.27 1.35 8.85
C ASP A 78 11.96 0.24 7.82
N ASP A 79 10.68 -0.15 7.68
CA ASP A 79 10.23 -1.12 6.68
C ASP A 79 10.18 -0.54 5.26
N VAL A 80 10.10 0.79 5.10
CA VAL A 80 9.92 1.44 3.79
C VAL A 80 11.11 1.19 2.88
N ALA A 81 12.34 1.37 3.37
CA ALA A 81 13.53 1.24 2.54
C ALA A 81 13.78 -0.21 2.06
N PRO A 82 13.70 -1.25 2.92
CA PRO A 82 13.77 -2.65 2.49
C PRO A 82 12.68 -3.03 1.48
N LEU A 83 11.43 -2.62 1.70
CA LEU A 83 10.34 -2.90 0.76
C LEU A 83 10.56 -2.19 -0.59
N ALA A 84 11.04 -0.95 -0.58
CA ALA A 84 11.40 -0.24 -1.80
C ALA A 84 12.52 -0.95 -2.57
N GLN A 85 13.51 -1.53 -1.88
CA GLN A 85 14.54 -2.36 -2.52
C GLN A 85 13.95 -3.61 -3.19
N ILE A 86 12.99 -4.28 -2.56
CA ILE A 86 12.29 -5.43 -3.16
C ILE A 86 11.56 -5.02 -4.44
N LEU A 87 10.93 -3.83 -4.46
CA LEU A 87 10.25 -3.34 -5.66
C LEU A 87 11.18 -3.13 -6.85
N THR A 88 12.46 -2.86 -6.62
CA THR A 88 13.45 -2.76 -7.72
C THR A 88 13.65 -4.07 -8.47
N LEU A 89 13.26 -5.22 -7.90
CA LEU A 89 13.34 -6.53 -8.54
C LEU A 89 12.23 -6.77 -9.57
N LEU A 90 11.17 -5.96 -9.56
CA LEU A 90 10.02 -6.09 -10.46
C LEU A 90 10.31 -5.48 -11.85
N GLN A 91 11.52 -5.70 -12.40
CA GLN A 91 12.04 -5.05 -13.62
C GLN A 91 11.38 -5.55 -14.92
N PRO A 92 10.20 -5.03 -15.26
CA PRO A 92 10.12 -4.35 -16.56
C PRO A 92 9.58 -2.91 -16.52
N TYR A 93 9.52 -2.28 -15.33
CA TYR A 93 8.82 -0.99 -15.15
C TYR A 93 9.70 0.25 -14.91
N HIS A 94 11.03 0.12 -14.82
CA HIS A 94 11.97 1.25 -14.85
C HIS A 94 12.21 1.73 -16.30
#